data_AF-A0AB39T8S8-F1
#
_entry.id   AF-A0AB39T8S8-F1
#
_cell.length_a   1.000
_cell.length_b   1.000
_cell.length_c   1.000
_cell.angle_alpha   90.00
_cell.angle_beta   90.00
_cell.angle_gamma   90.00
#
_symmetry.space_group_name_H-M   'P 1'
#
loop_
_entity.id
_entity.type
_entity.pdbx_description
1 polymer ?
#
loop_
_entity_poly.entity_id
_entity_poly.type
_entity_poly.pdbx_seq_one_letter_code
_entity_poly.pdbx_strand_id
1 'polypeptide(L)'
;MAERDAALPPDACVAPSNGTPPDEEDAMYVVVHHKILNPETAFPRGQALIDGTGAPDGTRVLQFYPHVDGSVVTCLWETNSVADVQAFADATLGDASVNVCYEVDTEKAFADPPAGLRPKSAPDA
;
A
#
# COMPACT_ATOMS: atom_id res chain seq x y z
N MET A 1 3.77 -22.97 65.29
CA MET A 1 5.07 -22.72 64.63
C MET A 1 4.99 -23.29 63.22
N ALA A 2 5.10 -22.39 62.22
CA ALA A 2 5.33 -22.54 60.75
C ALA A 2 4.54 -23.65 60.00
N GLU A 3 3.50 -23.35 59.22
CA GLU A 3 3.46 -22.74 57.86
C GLU A 3 4.21 -23.54 56.78
N ARG A 4 3.46 -23.96 55.74
CA ARG A 4 3.77 -23.71 54.32
C ARG A 4 2.49 -23.79 53.47
N ASP A 5 2.44 -22.85 52.55
CA ASP A 5 1.35 -22.23 51.82
C ASP A 5 1.01 -22.89 50.46
N ALA A 6 -0.09 -22.39 49.86
CA ALA A 6 -0.52 -22.44 48.44
C ALA A 6 -1.48 -23.57 48.04
N ALA A 7 -2.58 -23.35 47.30
CA ALA A 7 -3.38 -22.20 46.87
C ALA A 7 -4.59 -22.79 46.09
N LEU A 8 -5.73 -22.10 46.10
CA LEU A 8 -7.02 -22.47 45.48
C LEU A 8 -7.01 -22.41 43.92
N PRO A 9 -7.91 -23.12 43.22
CA PRO A 9 -8.26 -22.85 41.80
C PRO A 9 -9.19 -21.62 41.73
N PRO A 10 -9.42 -20.89 40.61
CA PRO A 10 -9.58 -21.37 39.23
C PRO A 10 -9.07 -20.40 38.12
N ASP A 11 -9.04 -20.80 36.86
CA ASP A 11 -9.52 -19.89 35.80
C ASP A 11 -9.94 -20.68 34.56
N ALA A 12 -11.18 -20.42 34.16
CA ALA A 12 -11.80 -20.98 32.98
C ALA A 12 -11.09 -20.46 31.74
N CYS A 13 -11.13 -21.26 30.67
CA CYS A 13 -10.75 -20.84 29.33
C CYS A 13 -11.49 -19.55 28.95
N VAL A 14 -10.81 -18.41 29.02
CA VAL A 14 -11.25 -17.21 28.31
C VAL A 14 -10.99 -17.47 26.84
N ALA A 15 -12.06 -17.77 26.10
CA ALA A 15 -12.03 -17.71 24.65
C ALA A 15 -11.69 -16.27 24.23
N PRO A 16 -10.88 -16.03 23.20
CA PRO A 16 -10.76 -14.70 22.64
C PRO A 16 -12.15 -14.30 22.11
N SER A 17 -12.70 -13.24 22.71
CA SER A 17 -13.91 -12.58 22.24
C SER A 17 -13.79 -12.28 20.75
N ASN A 18 -14.87 -12.56 20.01
CA ASN A 18 -15.06 -12.15 18.62
C ASN A 18 -14.44 -10.76 18.36
N GLY A 19 -13.37 -10.73 17.59
CA GLY A 19 -12.81 -9.49 17.08
C GLY A 19 -13.86 -8.76 16.28
N THR A 20 -14.21 -7.58 16.73
CA THR A 20 -14.76 -6.51 15.89
C THR A 20 -13.98 -6.51 14.56
N PRO A 21 -14.64 -6.48 13.39
CA PRO A 21 -13.91 -6.24 12.14
C PRO A 21 -13.08 -4.97 12.33
N PRO A 22 -11.82 -4.91 11.86
CA PRO A 22 -11.01 -3.70 12.00
C PRO A 22 -11.83 -2.55 11.41
N ASP A 23 -12.10 -1.55 12.23
CA ASP A 23 -12.83 -0.36 11.85
C ASP A 23 -12.24 0.17 10.54
N GLU A 24 -13.10 0.44 9.55
CA GLU A 24 -12.74 1.02 8.24
C GLU A 24 -12.19 2.47 8.37
N GLU A 25 -11.77 2.91 9.56
CA GLU A 25 -11.53 4.31 9.93
C GLU A 25 -10.06 4.78 9.87
N ASP A 26 -9.07 3.92 9.61
CA ASP A 26 -7.64 4.31 9.53
C ASP A 26 -6.98 4.01 8.16
N ALA A 27 -7.77 3.81 7.10
CA ALA A 27 -7.22 3.65 5.75
C ALA A 27 -6.70 5.01 5.23
N MET A 28 -5.41 5.07 4.90
CA MET A 28 -4.76 6.24 4.33
C MET A 28 -4.33 6.02 2.89
N TYR A 29 -4.08 7.12 2.18
CA TYR A 29 -3.58 7.10 0.82
C TYR A 29 -2.08 7.35 0.78
N VAL A 30 -1.36 6.52 0.03
CA VAL A 30 0.09 6.61 -0.13
C VAL A 30 0.44 6.71 -1.59
N VAL A 31 1.28 7.67 -1.94
CA VAL A 31 1.91 7.71 -3.26
C VAL A 31 3.24 6.98 -3.17
N VAL A 32 3.46 6.09 -4.14
CA VAL A 32 4.76 5.46 -4.37
C VAL A 32 5.31 6.00 -5.67
N HIS A 33 6.49 6.61 -5.59
CA HIS A 33 7.24 7.08 -6.74
C HIS A 33 8.38 6.11 -7.00
N HIS A 34 8.34 5.44 -8.14
CA HIS A 34 9.35 4.48 -8.59
C HIS A 34 10.22 5.14 -9.65
N LYS A 35 11.51 5.26 -9.38
CA LYS A 35 12.51 5.59 -10.41
C LYS A 35 13.08 4.30 -10.96
N ILE A 36 12.67 3.95 -12.16
CA ILE A 36 13.00 2.67 -12.81
C ILE A 36 14.45 2.71 -13.30
N LEU A 37 15.24 1.75 -12.83
CA LEU A 37 16.63 1.53 -13.24
C LEU A 37 16.71 0.46 -14.35
N ASN A 38 15.85 -0.56 -14.28
CA ASN A 38 15.79 -1.64 -15.26
C ASN A 38 14.32 -1.95 -15.62
N PRO A 39 13.80 -1.38 -16.73
CA PRO A 39 12.39 -1.54 -17.10
C PRO A 39 12.03 -2.99 -17.44
N GLU A 40 12.92 -3.74 -18.11
CA GLU A 40 12.66 -5.14 -18.49
C GLU A 40 12.45 -6.04 -17.27
N THR A 41 13.01 -5.67 -16.11
CA THR A 41 12.81 -6.39 -14.85
C THR A 41 11.70 -5.78 -13.99
N ALA A 42 11.61 -4.44 -13.96
CA ALA A 42 10.67 -3.74 -13.09
C ALA A 42 9.21 -3.93 -13.51
N PHE A 43 8.89 -3.89 -14.81
CA PHE A 43 7.50 -4.02 -15.26
C PHE A 43 6.91 -5.42 -15.02
N PRO A 44 7.60 -6.53 -15.35
CA PRO A 44 7.08 -7.87 -15.05
C PRO A 44 6.90 -8.12 -13.55
N ARG A 45 7.83 -7.64 -12.69
CA ARG A 45 7.72 -7.77 -11.24
C ARG A 45 6.65 -6.83 -10.66
N GLY A 46 6.55 -5.63 -11.20
CA GLY A 46 5.56 -4.63 -10.81
C GLY A 46 4.12 -5.07 -11.05
N GLN A 47 3.89 -6.06 -11.91
CA GLN A 47 2.57 -6.69 -12.04
C GLN A 47 2.07 -7.26 -10.70
N ALA A 48 2.97 -7.81 -9.85
CA ALA A 48 2.59 -8.30 -8.53
C ALA A 48 2.10 -7.18 -7.59
N LEU A 49 2.67 -5.96 -7.74
CA LEU A 49 2.21 -4.78 -7.00
C LEU A 49 0.79 -4.40 -7.44
N ILE A 50 0.53 -4.40 -8.76
CA ILE A 50 -0.78 -4.06 -9.34
C ILE A 50 -1.85 -5.09 -8.93
N ASP A 51 -1.49 -6.38 -8.97
CA ASP A 51 -2.40 -7.48 -8.64
C ASP A 51 -2.60 -7.64 -7.11
N GLY A 52 -1.86 -6.89 -6.29
CA GLY A 52 -1.89 -7.01 -4.83
C GLY A 52 -1.35 -8.33 -4.29
N THR A 53 -0.58 -9.08 -5.09
CA THR A 53 -0.10 -10.41 -4.72
C THR A 53 1.01 -10.28 -3.68
N GLY A 54 0.74 -10.68 -2.44
CA GLY A 54 1.68 -10.56 -1.31
C GLY A 54 1.72 -9.16 -0.69
N ALA A 55 0.77 -8.28 -1.05
CA ALA A 55 0.63 -7.00 -0.40
C ALA A 55 0.24 -7.19 1.10
N PRO A 56 0.66 -6.28 1.98
CA PRO A 56 0.23 -6.27 3.38
C PRO A 56 -1.30 -6.24 3.51
N ASP A 57 -1.83 -6.76 4.63
CA ASP A 57 -3.27 -6.76 4.87
C ASP A 57 -3.84 -5.33 4.81
N GLY A 58 -4.97 -5.17 4.12
CA GLY A 58 -5.60 -3.86 3.89
C GLY A 58 -4.86 -2.95 2.90
N THR A 59 -3.83 -3.44 2.22
CA THR A 59 -3.06 -2.65 1.24
C THR A 59 -3.46 -3.00 -0.19
N ARG A 60 -3.79 -2.00 -1.03
CA ARG A 60 -4.08 -2.20 -2.46
C ARG A 60 -3.64 -1.03 -3.33
N VAL A 61 -3.26 -1.32 -4.58
CA VAL A 61 -3.08 -0.29 -5.62
C VAL A 61 -4.45 0.22 -6.07
N LEU A 62 -4.57 1.53 -6.18
CA LEU A 62 -5.74 2.21 -6.73
C LEU A 62 -5.48 2.75 -8.13
N GLN A 63 -4.28 3.29 -8.35
CA GLN A 63 -3.92 3.94 -9.62
C GLN A 63 -2.45 3.68 -9.96
N PHE A 64 -2.18 3.56 -11.25
CA PHE A 64 -0.86 3.26 -11.79
C PHE A 64 -0.57 4.19 -12.98
N TYR A 65 0.46 5.02 -12.84
CA TYR A 65 0.81 6.06 -13.81
C TYR A 65 2.24 5.87 -14.31
N PRO A 66 2.44 5.05 -15.36
CA PRO A 66 3.75 4.91 -15.97
C PRO A 66 4.07 6.13 -16.83
N HIS A 67 5.32 6.60 -16.78
CA HIS A 67 5.82 7.57 -17.73
C HIS A 67 5.94 6.94 -19.13
N VAL A 68 5.74 7.72 -20.19
CA VAL A 68 5.72 7.23 -21.58
C VAL A 68 7.03 6.59 -22.03
N ASP A 69 8.16 6.96 -21.42
CA ASP A 69 9.47 6.35 -21.69
C ASP A 69 9.84 5.23 -20.72
N GLY A 70 8.98 4.93 -19.74
CA GLY A 70 9.18 3.87 -18.75
C GLY A 70 10.22 4.15 -17.66
N SER A 71 10.80 5.36 -17.59
CA SER A 71 11.82 5.71 -16.58
C SER A 71 11.27 5.95 -15.18
N VAL A 72 9.98 6.25 -15.06
CA VAL A 72 9.31 6.55 -13.80
C VAL A 72 7.92 5.94 -13.79
N VAL A 73 7.47 5.50 -12.62
CA VAL A 73 6.10 5.08 -12.37
C VAL A 73 5.63 5.73 -11.07
N THR A 74 4.42 6.27 -11.06
CA THR A 74 3.76 6.75 -9.85
C THR A 74 2.54 5.89 -9.56
N CYS A 75 2.44 5.35 -8.35
CA CYS A 75 1.30 4.54 -7.91
C CYS A 75 0.57 5.25 -6.77
N LEU A 76 -0.76 5.20 -6.78
CA LEU A 76 -1.59 5.56 -5.63
C LEU A 76 -2.05 4.26 -4.95
N TRP A 77 -1.87 4.18 -3.63
CA TRP A 77 -2.24 3.04 -2.81
C TRP A 77 -3.20 3.46 -1.70
N GLU A 78 -4.04 2.52 -1.29
CA GLU A 78 -4.72 2.52 0.00
C GLU A 78 -3.98 1.57 0.93
N THR A 79 -3.74 1.95 2.17
CA THR A 79 -3.03 1.14 3.17
C THR A 79 -3.26 1.66 4.59
N ASN A 80 -2.76 0.92 5.58
CA ASN A 80 -2.68 1.35 6.98
C ASN A 80 -1.26 1.83 7.37
N SER A 81 -0.25 1.68 6.50
CA SER A 81 1.15 2.03 6.83
C SER A 81 2.00 2.40 5.60
N VAL A 82 2.62 3.59 5.61
CA VAL A 82 3.59 4.01 4.57
C VAL A 82 4.80 3.09 4.58
N ALA A 83 5.23 2.67 5.78
CA ALA A 83 6.39 1.81 5.94
C ALA A 83 6.17 0.42 5.32
N ASP A 84 4.95 -0.11 5.41
CA ASP A 84 4.62 -1.43 4.85
C ASP A 84 4.62 -1.37 3.32
N VAL A 85 4.07 -0.30 2.75
CA VAL A 85 4.12 -0.06 1.30
C VAL A 85 5.56 0.14 0.80
N GLN A 86 6.39 0.90 1.54
CA GLN A 86 7.81 1.09 1.21
C GLN A 86 8.56 -0.25 1.24
N ALA A 87 8.42 -1.02 2.32
CA ALA A 87 9.06 -2.32 2.44
C ALA A 87 8.61 -3.29 1.33
N PHE A 88 7.32 -3.29 0.99
CA PHE A 88 6.78 -4.12 -0.07
C PHE A 88 7.29 -3.72 -1.46
N ALA A 89 7.33 -2.41 -1.76
CA ALA A 89 7.88 -1.90 -3.01
C ALA A 89 9.37 -2.22 -3.14
N ASP A 90 10.15 -2.04 -2.07
CA ASP A 90 11.59 -2.33 -2.04
C ASP A 90 11.88 -3.82 -2.14
N ALA A 91 11.10 -4.67 -1.47
CA ALA A 91 11.23 -6.12 -1.60
C ALA A 91 10.91 -6.61 -3.02
N THR A 92 9.93 -5.99 -3.68
CA THR A 92 9.48 -6.40 -5.02
C THR A 92 10.39 -5.86 -6.13
N LEU A 93 10.89 -4.62 -6.00
CA LEU A 93 11.57 -3.89 -7.07
C LEU A 93 12.98 -3.39 -6.72
N GLY A 94 13.53 -3.67 -5.53
CA GLY A 94 14.69 -2.93 -4.98
C GLY A 94 15.99 -2.95 -5.80
N ASP A 95 16.20 -3.95 -6.66
CA ASP A 95 17.32 -4.00 -7.62
C ASP A 95 17.00 -3.37 -8.99
N ALA A 96 15.71 -3.16 -9.29
CA ALA A 96 15.20 -2.67 -10.57
C ALA A 96 14.64 -1.23 -10.49
N SER A 97 14.43 -0.69 -9.29
CA SER A 97 13.86 0.63 -9.03
C SER A 97 14.34 1.22 -7.71
N VAL A 98 14.40 2.56 -7.64
CA VAL A 98 14.46 3.30 -6.37
C VAL A 98 13.07 3.78 -6.03
N ASN A 99 12.54 3.40 -4.87
CA ASN A 99 11.15 3.68 -4.49
C ASN A 99 11.11 4.70 -3.35
N VAL A 100 10.17 5.64 -3.45
CA VAL A 100 9.89 6.62 -2.39
C VAL A 100 8.39 6.63 -2.12
N CYS A 101 8.01 6.29 -0.89
CA CYS A 101 6.63 6.29 -0.42
C CYS A 101 6.37 7.48 0.50
N TYR A 102 5.22 8.12 0.34
CA TYR A 102 4.75 9.17 1.24
C TYR A 102 3.23 9.20 1.32
N GLU A 103 2.72 9.57 2.49
CA GLU A 103 1.29 9.76 2.72
C GLU A 103 0.77 10.97 1.95
N VAL A 104 -0.45 10.86 1.44
CA VAL A 104 -1.16 11.92 0.74
C VAL A 104 -1.96 12.75 1.75
N ASP A 105 -1.76 14.06 1.71
CA ASP A 105 -2.63 15.02 2.38
C ASP A 105 -3.99 15.09 1.64
N THR A 106 -4.95 14.29 2.11
CA THR A 106 -6.26 14.11 1.46
C THR A 106 -7.11 15.36 1.46
N GLU A 107 -6.93 16.26 2.42
CA GLU A 107 -7.65 17.53 2.50
C GLU A 107 -7.21 18.51 1.39
N LYS A 108 -5.98 18.34 0.87
CA LYS A 108 -5.41 19.19 -0.19
C LYS A 108 -5.32 18.51 -1.55
N ALA A 109 -5.52 17.20 -1.61
CA ALA A 109 -5.47 16.45 -2.85
C ALA A 109 -6.69 16.72 -3.73
N PHE A 110 -6.48 16.90 -5.03
CA PHE A 110 -7.55 16.99 -6.03
C PHE A 110 -7.12 16.26 -7.30
N ALA A 111 -8.08 15.68 -8.02
CA ALA A 111 -7.85 14.94 -9.25
C ALA A 111 -8.67 15.49 -10.43
N ASP A 112 -9.33 16.64 -10.25
CA ASP A 112 -10.17 17.23 -11.29
C ASP A 112 -9.34 17.65 -12.51
N PRO A 113 -9.84 17.38 -13.73
CA PRO A 113 -9.17 17.84 -14.94
C PRO A 113 -9.10 19.38 -14.93
N PRO A 114 -7.93 19.97 -15.26
CA PRO A 114 -7.79 21.41 -15.37
C PRO A 114 -8.84 22.02 -16.30
N ALA A 115 -9.48 23.11 -15.84
CA ALA A 115 -10.48 23.82 -16.64
C ALA A 115 -9.88 24.26 -17.99
N GLY A 116 -10.54 23.90 -19.09
CA GLY A 116 -10.15 24.31 -20.45
C GLY A 116 -9.20 23.36 -21.17
N LEU A 117 -8.86 22.19 -20.62
CA LEU A 117 -8.21 21.14 -21.40
C LEU A 117 -9.14 20.68 -22.53
N ARG A 118 -8.68 20.83 -23.78
CA ARG A 118 -9.39 20.24 -24.91
C ARG A 118 -9.22 18.72 -24.84
N PRO A 119 -10.31 17.93 -24.98
CA PRO A 119 -10.16 16.50 -25.16
C PRO A 119 -9.29 16.25 -26.39
N LYS A 120 -8.32 15.35 -26.28
CA LYS A 120 -7.49 14.94 -27.42
C LYS A 120 -8.44 14.36 -28.47
N SER A 121 -8.51 14.99 -29.65
CA SER A 121 -9.27 14.46 -30.77
C SER A 121 -8.84 13.03 -31.04
N ALA A 122 -9.79 12.10 -31.08
CA ALA A 122 -9.52 10.71 -31.43
C ALA A 122 -8.83 10.65 -32.81
N PRO A 123 -7.86 9.76 -33.02
CA PRO A 123 -7.32 9.56 -34.36
C PRO A 123 -8.44 9.06 -35.29
N ASP A 124 -8.61 9.72 -36.43
CA ASP A 124 -9.47 9.24 -37.51
C ASP A 124 -9.04 7.82 -37.90
N ALA A 125 -10.00 6.90 -37.87
CA ALA A 125 -9.83 5.48 -38.22
C ALA A 125 -9.82 5.27 -39.73
#